data_AF-A0AAE1JFU5-F1
#
_entry.id   AF-A0AAE1JFU5-F1
#
_cell.length_a   1.000
_cell.length_b   1.000
_cell.length_c   1.000
_cell.angle_alpha   90.00
_cell.angle_beta   90.00
_cell.angle_gamma   90.00
#
_symmetry.space_group_name_H-M   'P 1'
#
loop_
_entity.id
_entity.type
_entity.pdbx_description
1 polymer ?
#
loop_
_entity_poly.entity_id
_entity_poly.type
_entity_poly.pdbx_seq_one_letter_code
_entity_poly.pdbx_strand_id
1 'polypeptide(L)' 'MADQAEVPEATVENILSQKTLKWVFVGGKGGVGKTTYSSVISILLAEF' A
#
# COMPACT_ATOMS: atom_id res chain seq x y z
N MET A 1 -8.02 -19.85 -23.04
CA MET A 1 -6.89 -19.88 -22.10
C MET A 1 -7.17 -18.82 -21.06
N ALA A 2 -7.36 -19.21 -19.80
CA ALA A 2 -7.58 -18.26 -18.72
C ALA A 2 -6.30 -17.44 -18.54
N ASP A 3 -6.45 -16.13 -18.63
CA ASP A 3 -5.40 -15.14 -18.38
C ASP A 3 -4.86 -15.37 -16.96
N GLN A 4 -3.66 -15.96 -16.86
CA GLN A 4 -2.98 -16.10 -15.57
C GLN A 4 -2.43 -14.73 -15.23
N ALA A 5 -3.27 -13.86 -14.67
CA ALA A 5 -2.83 -12.59 -14.13
C ALA A 5 -1.73 -12.88 -13.09
N GLU A 6 -0.52 -12.40 -13.40
CA GLU A 6 0.65 -12.52 -12.54
C GLU A 6 0.29 -11.98 -11.15
N VAL A 7 0.39 -12.83 -10.13
CA VAL A 7 0.07 -12.43 -8.76
C VAL A 7 1.12 -11.39 -8.35
N PRO A 8 0.71 -10.16 -8.02
CA PRO A 8 1.66 -9.14 -7.60
C PRO A 8 2.36 -9.60 -6.32
N GLU A 9 3.62 -9.18 -6.17
CA GLU A 9 4.36 -9.45 -4.94
C GLU A 9 3.60 -8.94 -3.71
N ALA A 10 3.71 -9.67 -2.60
CA ALA A 10 3.03 -9.36 -1.35
C ALA A 10 3.72 -8.21 -0.59
N THR A 11 3.93 -7.08 -1.26
CA THR A 11 4.57 -5.87 -0.74
C THR A 11 3.71 -4.64 -1.04
N VAL A 12 4.11 -3.49 -0.50
CA VAL A 12 3.50 -2.18 -0.82
C VAL A 12 4.38 -1.36 -1.77
N GLU A 13 5.33 -2.00 -2.45
CA GLU A 13 6.32 -1.34 -3.32
C GLU A 13 5.65 -0.55 -4.45
N ASN A 14 4.49 -1.02 -4.91
CA ASN A 14 3.68 -0.33 -5.91
C ASN A 14 3.24 1.08 -5.45
N ILE A 15 3.16 1.35 -4.15
CA ILE A 15 2.85 2.66 -3.59
C ILE A 15 4.13 3.45 -3.31
N LEU A 16 5.16 2.79 -2.73
CA LEU A 16 6.41 3.45 -2.32
C LEU A 16 7.24 3.96 -3.50
N SER A 17 7.24 3.23 -4.62
CA SER A 17 7.99 3.59 -5.83
C SER A 17 7.40 4.77 -6.60
N GLN A 18 6.11 5.09 -6.39
CA GLN A 18 5.44 6.15 -7.14
C GLN A 18 5.65 7.53 -6.51
N LYS A 19 6.57 8.32 -7.06
CA LYS A 19 6.89 9.69 -6.58
C LYS A 19 5.83 10.76 -6.89
N THR A 20 4.83 10.43 -7.70
CA THR A 20 3.78 11.36 -8.12
C THR A 20 2.54 11.32 -7.22
N LEU A 21 2.39 10.27 -6.41
CA LEU A 21 1.26 10.15 -5.48
C LEU A 21 1.30 11.27 -4.44
N LYS A 22 0.21 12.03 -4.34
CA LYS A 22 0.04 13.10 -3.34
C LYS A 22 -0.88 12.71 -2.19
N TRP A 23 -1.75 11.73 -2.42
CA TRP A 23 -2.77 11.31 -1.46
C TRP A 23 -2.85 9.78 -1.45
N VAL A 24 -2.68 9.19 -0.28
CA VAL A 24 -2.84 7.74 -0.06
C VAL A 24 -3.89 7.54 1.02
N PHE A 25 -5.05 6.99 0.63
CA PHE A 25 -6.15 6.72 1.54
C PHE A 25 -6.10 5.26 2.02
N VAL A 26 -6.19 5.05 3.34
CA VAL A 26 -6.24 3.71 3.94
C VAL A 26 -7.64 3.46 4.50
N GLY A 27 -8.38 2.53 3.90
CA GLY A 27 -9.79 2.23 4.21
C GLY A 27 -10.02 0.77 4.63
N GLY A 28 -11.19 0.48 5.22
CA GLY A 28 -11.55 -0.86 5.72
C GLY A 28 -12.49 -0.84 6.93
N LYS A 29 -13.01 -2.02 7.30
CA LYS A 29 -13.96 -2.21 8.41
C LYS A 29 -13.38 -1.78 9.78
N GLY A 30 -14.23 -1.65 10.80
CA GLY A 30 -13.77 -1.38 12.17
C GLY A 30 -12.84 -2.49 12.68
N GLY A 31 -11.76 -2.11 13.38
CA GLY A 31 -10.83 -3.08 14.01
C GLY A 31 -9.80 -3.76 13.10
N VAL A 32 -9.82 -3.54 11.77
CA VAL A 32 -8.88 -4.23 10.85
C VAL A 32 -7.44 -3.69 10.84
N GLY A 33 -7.09 -2.75 11.73
CA GLY A 33 -5.73 -2.23 11.84
C GLY A 33 -5.37 -1.05 10.90
N LYS A 34 -6.36 -0.32 10.36
CA LYS A 34 -6.11 0.84 9.45
C LYS A 34 -5.08 1.83 9.99
N THR A 35 -5.18 2.22 11.25
CA THR A 35 -4.25 3.16 11.90
C THR A 35 -2.82 2.60 11.90
N THR A 36 -2.67 1.32 12.23
CA THR A 36 -1.37 0.64 12.23
C THR A 36 -0.77 0.63 10.83
N TYR A 37 -1.53 0.21 9.81
CA TYR A 37 -1.05 0.17 8.44
C TYR A 37 -0.75 1.55 7.88
N SER A 38 -1.58 2.57 8.17
CA SER A 38 -1.29 3.94 7.75
C SER A 38 0.00 4.46 8.36
N SER A 39 0.27 4.21 9.64
CA SER A 39 1.51 4.65 10.29
C SER A 39 2.74 3.98 9.70
N VAL A 40 2.68 2.67 9.42
CA VAL A 40 3.78 1.94 8.79
C VAL A 40 4.06 2.47 7.38
N ILE A 41 3.03 2.65 6.55
CA ILE A 41 3.18 3.20 5.19
C ILE A 41 3.74 4.63 5.24
N SER A 42 3.30 5.47 6.18
CA SER A 42 3.82 6.83 6.34
C SER A 42 5.31 6.85 6.71
N ILE A 43 5.76 5.95 7.59
CA ILE A 43 7.18 5.83 7.94
C ILE A 43 8.00 5.43 6.71
N LEU A 44 7.56 4.39 5.98
CA LEU A 44 8.25 3.93 4.78
C LEU A 44 8.33 5.01 3.69
N LEU A 45 7.29 5.83 3.52
CA LEU A 45 7.30 6.96 2.59
C LEU A 45 8.20 8.12 3.04
N ALA A 46 8.49 8.23 4.34
CA ALA A 46 9.34 9.29 4.89
C ALA A 46 10.84 8.94 4.88
N GLU A 47 11.19 7.65 4.78
CA GLU A 47 12.58 7.18 4.65
C GLU A 47 13.21 7.48 3.28
N PHE A 48 12.41 7.86 2.28
CA PHE A 48 12.82 8.14 0.89
C PHE A 48 12.54 9.58 0.45
#